data_AF-K1TVN1-F1
#
_entry.id   AF-K1TVN1-F1
#
_cell.length_a   1.000
_cell.length_b   1.000
_cell.length_c   1.000
_cell.angle_alpha   90.00
_cell.angle_beta   90.00
_cell.angle_gamma   90.00
#
_symmetry.space_group_name_H-M   'P 1'
#
loop_
_entity.id
_entity.type
_entity.pdbx_description
1 polymer ?
#
loop_
_entity_poly.entity_id
_entity_poly.type
_entity_poly.pdbx_seq_one_letter_code
_entity_poly.pdbx_strand_id
1 'polypeptide(L)'
;MALRLLGVGEGDEVIVPAYTYTASASVVNHVGATIVFVDVQKDCLEMDYEALEKAITPKTKAVIPVDLGGIPCDYDRIFAIVESKKEMFTPKTDLQKMIGRIAVCCDAAHAFGASRHGKMVGSIADFS
;
A
#
# COMPACT_ATOMS: atom_id res chain seq x y z
N MET A 1 -2.98 -2.67 12.61
CA MET A 1 -3.17 -4.14 12.80
C MET A 1 -2.56 -4.92 11.63
N ALA A 2 -2.94 -4.62 10.38
CA ALA A 2 -2.49 -5.33 9.18
C ALA A 2 -0.97 -5.56 9.10
N LEU A 3 -0.14 -4.53 9.30
CA LEU A 3 1.32 -4.66 9.26
C LEU A 3 1.88 -5.68 10.25
N ARG A 4 1.32 -5.76 11.47
CA ARG A 4 1.72 -6.77 12.47
C ARG A 4 1.32 -8.19 12.04
N LEU A 5 0.13 -8.36 11.46
CA LEU A 5 -0.33 -9.66 10.94
C LEU A 5 0.52 -10.14 9.75
N LEU A 6 0.88 -9.21 8.86
CA LEU A 6 1.82 -9.46 7.77
C LEU A 6 3.24 -9.77 8.28
N GLY A 7 3.52 -9.48 9.55
CA GLY A 7 4.84 -9.64 10.15
C GLY A 7 5.84 -8.57 9.70
N VAL A 8 5.40 -7.45 9.14
CA VAL A 8 6.28 -6.34 8.73
C VAL A 8 7.00 -5.78 9.96
N GLY A 9 8.31 -5.54 9.84
CA GLY A 9 9.10 -4.93 10.91
C GLY A 9 10.49 -4.48 10.48
N GLU A 10 11.47 -4.53 11.38
CA GLU A 10 12.85 -4.10 11.10
C GLU A 10 13.42 -4.73 9.82
N GLY A 11 14.05 -3.90 8.99
CA GLY A 11 14.62 -4.29 7.69
C GLY A 11 13.62 -4.32 6.52
N ASP A 12 12.31 -4.24 6.80
CA ASP A 12 11.27 -4.14 5.77
C ASP A 12 11.00 -2.68 5.39
N GLU A 13 10.45 -2.47 4.20
CA GLU A 13 9.99 -1.18 3.69
C GLU A 13 8.47 -1.19 3.47
N VAL A 14 7.82 -0.06 3.76
CA VAL A 14 6.40 0.17 3.43
C VAL A 14 6.29 1.49 2.69
N ILE A 15 5.66 1.44 1.51
CA ILE A 15 5.47 2.62 0.66
C ILE A 15 4.17 3.33 1.07
N VAL A 16 4.23 4.65 1.25
CA VAL A 16 3.11 5.50 1.67
C VAL A 16 3.15 6.79 0.84
N PRO A 17 2.01 7.38 0.42
CA PRO A 17 2.04 8.69 -0.23
C PRO A 17 2.59 9.76 0.72
N ALA A 18 3.38 10.69 0.20
CA ALA A 18 3.91 11.83 0.96
C ALA A 18 2.77 12.76 1.41
N TYR A 19 1.72 12.87 0.59
CA TYR A 19 0.51 13.62 0.91
C TYR A 19 -0.55 12.70 1.52
N THR A 20 -0.52 12.55 2.84
CA THR A 20 -1.52 11.80 3.61
C THR A 20 -1.59 12.29 5.07
N TYR A 21 -2.50 11.72 5.85
CA TYR A 21 -2.53 11.90 7.29
C TYR A 21 -1.43 11.08 7.99
N THR A 22 -0.87 11.62 9.07
CA THR A 22 0.28 11.00 9.77
C THR A 22 0.02 9.56 10.24
N ALA A 23 -1.24 9.16 10.45
CA ALA A 23 -1.58 7.81 10.89
C ALA A 23 -1.26 6.73 9.85
N SER A 24 -1.34 7.04 8.55
CA SER A 24 -1.00 6.11 7.48
C SER A 24 0.50 5.75 7.51
N ALA A 25 1.34 6.71 7.88
CA ALA A 25 2.81 6.54 7.94
C ALA A 25 3.31 6.09 9.32
N SER A 26 2.78 6.62 10.43
CA SER A 26 3.33 6.37 11.77
C SER A 26 3.26 4.91 12.19
N VAL A 27 2.27 4.15 11.71
CA VAL A 27 2.13 2.72 11.98
C VAL A 27 3.27 1.88 11.40
N VAL A 28 3.95 2.36 10.36
CA VAL A 28 5.15 1.73 9.79
C VAL A 28 6.31 1.85 10.80
N ASN A 29 6.49 3.03 11.38
CA ASN A 29 7.48 3.25 12.44
C ASN A 29 7.14 2.45 13.72
N HIS A 30 5.86 2.32 14.08
CA HIS A 30 5.43 1.53 15.23
C HIS A 30 5.75 0.02 15.13
N VAL A 31 5.98 -0.50 13.91
CA VAL A 31 6.43 -1.88 13.69
C VAL A 31 7.95 -1.99 13.45
N GLY A 32 8.67 -0.86 13.41
CA GLY A 32 10.12 -0.82 13.17
C GLY A 32 10.54 -0.87 11.70
N ALA A 33 9.60 -0.78 10.76
CA ALA A 33 9.89 -0.77 9.33
C ALA A 33 10.29 0.62 8.83
N THR A 34 10.91 0.68 7.65
CA THR A 34 11.29 1.93 6.99
C THR A 34 10.11 2.47 6.17
N ILE A 35 9.76 3.74 6.38
CA ILE A 35 8.77 4.44 5.55
C ILE A 35 9.46 4.90 4.26
N VAL A 36 8.87 4.53 3.12
CA VAL A 36 9.29 5.02 1.80
C VAL A 36 8.18 5.93 1.28
N PHE A 37 8.45 7.22 1.22
CA PHE A 37 7.49 8.19 0.70
C PHE A 37 7.51 8.26 -0.83
N VAL A 38 6.33 8.29 -1.43
CA VAL A 38 6.11 8.53 -2.86
C VAL A 38 5.27 9.80 -3.03
N ASP A 39 5.69 10.69 -3.93
CA ASP A 39 4.98 11.94 -4.17
C ASP A 39 3.63 11.71 -4.86
N VAL A 40 2.77 12.73 -4.89
CA VAL A 40 1.50 12.70 -5.60
C VAL A 40 1.63 13.10 -7.06
N GLN A 41 0.60 12.78 -7.83
CA GLN A 41 0.47 13.26 -9.21
C GLN A 41 0.17 14.76 -9.25
N LYS A 42 0.45 15.38 -10.40
CA LYS A 42 0.27 16.83 -10.58
C LYS A 42 -1.19 17.29 -10.43
N ASP A 43 -2.12 16.50 -10.96
CA ASP A 43 -3.52 16.91 -11.16
C ASP A 43 -4.50 16.14 -10.25
N CYS A 44 -4.01 15.24 -9.39
CA CYS A 44 -4.82 14.54 -8.39
C CYS A 44 -4.00 14.20 -7.15
N LEU A 45 -4.69 13.74 -6.10
CA LEU A 45 -4.08 13.46 -4.78
C LEU A 45 -3.63 12.01 -4.63
N GLU A 46 -3.77 11.20 -5.68
CA GLU A 46 -3.23 9.85 -5.72
C GLU A 46 -1.71 9.90 -5.83
N MET A 47 -1.03 8.88 -5.29
CA MET A 47 0.42 8.74 -5.49
C MET A 47 0.76 8.63 -6.98
N ASP A 48 1.94 9.13 -7.35
CA ASP A 48 2.50 8.90 -8.67
C ASP A 48 2.83 7.40 -8.81
N TYR A 49 2.11 6.73 -9.71
CA TYR A 49 2.23 5.30 -9.93
C TYR A 49 3.55 4.90 -10.60
N GLU A 50 4.17 5.78 -11.39
CA GLU A 50 5.52 5.52 -11.91
C GLU A 50 6.56 5.65 -10.79
N ALA A 51 6.40 6.61 -9.90
CA ALA A 51 7.26 6.77 -8.73
C ALA A 51 7.07 5.60 -7.74
N LEU A 52 5.84 5.12 -7.54
CA LEU A 52 5.55 3.89 -6.80
C LEU A 52 6.34 2.71 -7.38
N GLU A 53 6.24 2.50 -8.69
CA GLU A 53 6.92 1.39 -9.36
C GLU A 53 8.45 1.44 -9.17
N LYS A 54 9.03 2.65 -9.24
CA LYS A 54 10.46 2.89 -9.05
C LYS A 54 10.91 2.76 -7.59
N ALA A 55 10.02 3.02 -6.64
CA ALA A 55 10.31 2.96 -5.21
C ALA A 55 10.33 1.52 -4.66
N ILE A 56 9.78 0.55 -5.40
CA ILE A 56 9.76 -0.86 -4.97
C ILE A 56 11.18 -1.44 -4.97
N THR A 57 11.52 -2.08 -3.85
CA THR A 57 12.76 -2.85 -3.66
C THR A 57 12.44 -4.26 -3.15
N PRO A 58 13.43 -5.18 -3.06
CA PRO A 58 13.23 -6.49 -2.43
C PRO A 58 12.79 -6.44 -0.96
N LYS A 59 12.99 -5.30 -0.29
CA LYS A 59 12.57 -5.07 1.11
C LYS A 59 11.13 -4.61 1.22
N THR A 60 10.51 -4.14 0.14
CA THR A 60 9.13 -3.65 0.17
C THR A 60 8.16 -4.79 0.50
N LYS A 61 7.38 -4.63 1.58
CA LYS A 61 6.40 -5.62 2.02
C LYS A 61 4.96 -5.19 1.84
N ALA A 62 4.70 -3.90 1.86
CA ALA A 62 3.38 -3.35 1.66
C ALA A 62 3.42 -1.98 0.97
N VAL A 63 2.33 -1.63 0.32
CA VAL A 63 1.98 -0.27 -0.08
C VAL A 63 0.69 0.12 0.61
N ILE A 64 0.63 1.35 1.12
CA ILE A 64 -0.55 1.94 1.77
C ILE A 64 -1.08 3.06 0.86
N PRO A 65 -1.93 2.75 -0.14
CA PRO A 65 -2.69 3.79 -0.84
C PRO A 65 -3.72 4.40 0.12
N VAL A 66 -4.09 5.64 -0.12
CA VAL A 66 -5.00 6.41 0.74
C VAL A 66 -6.15 6.91 -0.11
N ASP A 67 -7.36 6.44 0.20
CA ASP A 67 -8.58 6.82 -0.54
C ASP A 67 -9.05 8.20 -0.06
N LEU A 68 -8.26 9.22 -0.38
CA LEU A 68 -8.35 10.55 0.20
C LEU A 68 -9.64 11.26 -0.24
N GLY A 69 -10.36 11.83 0.73
CA GLY A 69 -11.64 12.50 0.48
C GLY A 69 -12.76 11.54 0.06
N GLY A 70 -12.55 10.23 0.28
CA GLY A 70 -13.49 9.20 -0.14
C GLY A 70 -13.39 8.83 -1.62
N ILE A 71 -12.32 9.25 -2.30
CA ILE A 71 -12.05 8.92 -3.70
C ILE A 71 -11.11 7.71 -3.73
N PRO A 72 -11.56 6.53 -4.19
CA PRO A 72 -10.70 5.36 -4.22
C PRO A 72 -9.59 5.48 -5.25
N CYS A 73 -8.36 5.10 -4.88
CA CYS A 73 -7.19 5.11 -5.76
C CYS A 73 -7.36 4.19 -7.00
N ASP A 74 -6.43 4.32 -7.95
CA ASP A 74 -6.29 3.39 -9.05
C ASP A 74 -5.75 2.00 -8.66
N TYR A 75 -6.60 1.19 -8.02
CA TYR A 75 -6.24 -0.17 -7.60
C TYR A 75 -5.85 -1.10 -8.75
N ASP A 76 -6.43 -0.94 -9.94
CA ASP A 76 -6.03 -1.76 -11.09
C ASP A 76 -4.57 -1.46 -11.47
N ARG A 77 -4.18 -0.18 -11.43
CA ARG A 77 -2.79 0.24 -11.66
C ARG A 77 -1.86 -0.22 -10.53
N ILE A 78 -2.27 -0.08 -9.27
CA ILE A 78 -1.48 -0.54 -8.10
C ILE A 78 -1.24 -2.05 -8.16
N PHE A 79 -2.30 -2.84 -8.41
CA PHE A 79 -2.19 -4.30 -8.52
C PHE A 79 -1.30 -4.69 -9.71
N ALA A 80 -1.46 -4.06 -10.87
CA ALA A 80 -0.57 -4.32 -12.01
C ALA A 80 0.91 -4.08 -11.66
N ILE A 81 1.22 -3.02 -10.90
CA ILE A 81 2.58 -2.72 -10.44
C ILE A 81 3.09 -3.81 -9.49
N VAL A 82 2.37 -4.13 -8.42
CA VAL A 82 2.86 -5.11 -7.43
C VAL A 82 2.95 -6.53 -8.01
N GLU A 83 2.10 -6.89 -8.97
CA GLU A 83 2.19 -8.15 -9.71
C GLU A 83 3.42 -8.18 -10.63
N SER A 84 3.72 -7.07 -11.34
CA SER A 84 4.90 -7.00 -12.21
C SER A 84 6.23 -7.15 -11.45
N LYS A 85 6.23 -6.85 -10.15
CA LYS A 85 7.42 -6.92 -9.27
C LYS A 85 7.45 -8.18 -8.39
N LYS A 86 6.51 -9.12 -8.54
CA LYS A 86 6.37 -10.28 -7.64
C LYS A 86 7.65 -11.14 -7.53
N GLU A 87 8.44 -11.24 -8.59
CA GLU A 87 9.70 -12.02 -8.58
C GLU A 87 10.78 -11.42 -7.65
N MET A 88 10.69 -10.13 -7.30
CA MET A 88 11.57 -9.51 -6.30
C MET A 88 11.08 -9.72 -4.86
N PHE A 89 9.84 -10.18 -4.69
CA PHE A 89 9.23 -10.29 -3.37
C PHE A 89 9.71 -11.56 -2.66
N THR A 90 10.43 -11.38 -1.55
CA THR A 90 10.82 -12.49 -0.67
C THR A 90 9.90 -12.54 0.56
N PRO A 91 9.00 -13.53 0.68
CA PRO A 91 8.09 -13.61 1.82
C PRO A 91 8.80 -14.08 3.10
N LYS A 92 8.47 -13.48 4.25
CA LYS A 92 8.99 -13.87 5.59
C LYS A 92 7.98 -14.57 6.49
N THR A 93 6.68 -14.50 6.17
CA THR A 93 5.61 -15.17 6.92
C THR A 93 4.77 -16.03 5.99
N ASP A 94 4.01 -16.97 6.55
CA ASP A 94 3.10 -17.79 5.74
C ASP A 94 2.00 -16.95 5.11
N LEU A 95 1.53 -15.90 5.79
CA LEU A 95 0.58 -14.94 5.22
C LEU A 95 1.18 -14.21 4.00
N GLN A 96 2.44 -13.76 4.08
CA GLN A 96 3.11 -13.17 2.93
C GLN A 96 3.32 -14.18 1.80
N LYS A 97 3.61 -15.46 2.10
CA LYS A 97 3.69 -16.52 1.07
C LYS A 97 2.34 -16.73 0.38
N MET A 98 1.24 -16.69 1.13
CA MET A 98 -0.11 -16.83 0.60
C MET A 98 -0.49 -15.66 -0.32
N ILE A 99 -0.10 -14.43 0.02
CA ILE A 99 -0.30 -13.26 -0.85
C ILE A 99 0.61 -13.33 -2.08
N GLY A 100 1.85 -13.80 -1.92
CA GLY A 100 2.79 -14.06 -3.02
C GLY A 100 3.41 -12.83 -3.66
N ARG A 101 3.08 -11.63 -3.18
CA ARG A 101 3.59 -10.33 -3.65
C ARG A 101 3.50 -9.29 -2.54
N ILE A 102 3.94 -8.06 -2.85
CA ILE A 102 3.72 -6.88 -1.99
C ILE A 102 2.22 -6.74 -1.69
N ALA A 103 1.88 -6.59 -0.42
CA ALA A 103 0.50 -6.42 0.03
C ALA A 103 0.00 -5.00 -0.23
N VAL A 104 -1.25 -4.87 -0.67
CA VAL A 104 -1.95 -3.59 -0.82
C VAL A 104 -2.83 -3.40 0.41
N CYS A 105 -2.47 -2.47 1.29
CA CYS A 105 -3.18 -2.17 2.53
C CYS A 105 -3.82 -0.78 2.43
N CYS A 106 -5.08 -0.71 2.01
CA CYS A 106 -5.78 0.56 1.85
C CYS A 106 -5.95 1.29 3.20
N ASP A 107 -5.60 2.57 3.24
CA ASP A 107 -6.14 3.49 4.23
C ASP A 107 -7.49 4.03 3.74
N ALA A 108 -8.56 3.38 4.20
CA ALA A 108 -9.93 3.68 3.86
C ALA A 108 -10.61 4.65 4.83
N ALA A 109 -9.85 5.41 5.65
CA ALA A 109 -10.41 6.23 6.71
C ALA A 109 -11.49 7.22 6.22
N HIS A 110 -11.37 7.73 4.99
CA HIS A 110 -12.33 8.65 4.38
C HIS A 110 -13.33 7.98 3.42
N ALA A 111 -13.22 6.66 3.21
CA ALA A 111 -13.81 5.97 2.06
C ALA A 111 -14.91 4.96 2.41
N PHE A 112 -15.46 5.02 3.63
CA PHE A 112 -16.62 4.22 3.98
C PHE A 112 -17.81 4.54 3.06
N GLY A 113 -18.30 3.52 2.34
CA GLY A 113 -19.38 3.67 1.36
C GLY A 113 -18.91 4.08 -0.05
N ALA A 114 -17.62 4.32 -0.26
CA ALA A 114 -17.08 4.58 -1.59
C ALA A 114 -17.00 3.30 -2.43
N SER A 115 -17.01 3.47 -3.75
CA SER A 115 -16.85 2.35 -4.70
C SER A 115 -16.09 2.78 -5.94
N ARG A 116 -15.41 1.83 -6.57
CA ARG A 116 -14.73 2.02 -7.87
C ARG A 116 -15.02 0.81 -8.75
N HIS A 117 -15.42 1.06 -10.00
CA HIS A 117 -15.84 0.03 -10.95
C HIS A 117 -16.88 -0.95 -10.37
N GLY A 118 -17.81 -0.44 -9.55
CA GLY A 118 -18.87 -1.24 -8.91
C GLY A 118 -18.41 -2.11 -7.73
N LYS A 119 -17.14 -2.06 -7.32
CA LYS A 119 -16.63 -2.73 -6.12
C LYS A 119 -16.52 -1.75 -4.97
N MET A 120 -16.98 -2.16 -3.79
CA MET A 120 -16.92 -1.34 -2.58
C MET A 120 -15.51 -1.31 -2.00
N VAL A 121 -15.09 -0.15 -1.48
CA VAL A 121 -13.90 -0.07 -0.62
C VAL A 121 -14.08 -1.02 0.58
N GLY A 122 -13.00 -1.71 0.96
CA GLY A 122 -13.04 -2.85 1.88
C GLY A 122 -13.07 -4.22 1.19
N SER A 123 -13.46 -4.30 -0.09
CA SER A 123 -13.38 -5.53 -0.90
C SER A 123 -12.41 -5.44 -2.08
N ILE A 124 -11.61 -4.37 -2.15
CA ILE A 124 -10.70 -4.11 -3.29
C ILE A 124 -9.25 -4.46 -2.92
N ALA A 125 -8.73 -3.86 -1.85
CA ALA A 125 -7.37 -4.08 -1.37
C ALA A 125 -7.24 -5.42 -0.60
N ASP A 126 -6.00 -5.88 -0.38
CA ASP A 126 -5.76 -7.10 0.41
C ASP A 126 -6.20 -6.90 1.88
N PHE A 127 -6.03 -5.67 2.38
CA PHE A 127 -6.54 -5.21 3.68
C PHE A 127 -7.11 -3.78 3.56
N SER A 128 -8.08 -3.43 4.41
CA SER A 128 -8.63 -2.08 4.57
C SER A 128 -8.92 -1.79 6.05
#